data_AF-A0A2V7H3H8-F1
#
_entry.id   AF-A0A2V7H3H8-F1
#
_cell.length_a   1.000
_cell.length_b   1.000
_cell.length_c   1.000
_cell.angle_alpha   90.00
_cell.angle_beta   90.00
_cell.angle_gamma   90.00
#
_symmetry.space_group_name_H-M   'P 1'
#
loop_
_entity.id
_entity.type
_entity.pdbx_description
1 polymer ?
#
loop_
_entity_poly.entity_id
_entity_poly.type
_entity_poly.pdbx_seq_one_letter_code
_entity_poly.pdbx_strand_id
1 'polypeptide(L)'
;MVERSGVACAASGKSGGFLALDWCDGSALGPLARASFALHGKLARELGADYGYRRLDTFMVAARERGGVSGGHRVTAPRWVDGAGVVTGALGSTETTAQVHPARFTTALLDAARARGSTLRLGVVEEVIQRDGIARGVRIGGATLDADAIVLAMGPWTTQAVRGLRLPPVHGLKGYSVTFAA
;
A
#
# COMPACT_ATOMS: atom_id res chain seq x y z
N MET A 1 13.10 -6.25 12.05
CA MET A 1 12.60 -6.48 10.67
C MET A 1 13.76 -6.85 9.77
N VAL A 2 13.54 -7.76 8.83
CA VAL A 2 14.51 -8.15 7.80
C VAL A 2 13.98 -7.69 6.45
N GLU A 3 14.76 -6.95 5.69
CA GLU A 3 14.42 -6.45 4.35
C GLU A 3 15.49 -6.89 3.36
N ARG A 4 15.08 -7.40 2.19
CA ARG A 4 16.02 -7.94 1.21
C ARG A 4 16.86 -6.88 0.54
N SER A 5 16.23 -5.80 0.08
CA SER A 5 16.86 -4.83 -0.81
C SER A 5 16.79 -3.41 -0.28
N GLY A 6 15.60 -2.97 0.10
CA GLY A 6 15.40 -1.59 0.51
C GLY A 6 13.96 -1.29 0.88
N VAL A 7 13.79 -0.38 1.82
CA VAL A 7 12.48 0.01 2.34
C VAL A 7 11.65 0.57 1.18
N ALA A 8 10.42 0.07 1.04
CA ALA A 8 9.47 0.49 0.02
C ALA A 8 9.92 0.27 -1.45
N CYS A 9 10.96 -0.52 -1.74
CA CYS A 9 11.47 -0.67 -3.12
C CYS A 9 10.54 -1.47 -4.07
N ALA A 10 9.49 -2.09 -3.52
CA ALA A 10 8.51 -2.90 -4.22
C ALA A 10 7.13 -2.19 -4.28
N ALA A 11 6.03 -2.95 -4.20
CA ALA A 11 4.67 -2.43 -4.32
C ALA A 11 4.36 -1.28 -3.33
N SER A 12 4.85 -1.37 -2.10
CA SER A 12 4.58 -0.37 -1.05
C SER A 12 5.10 1.02 -1.37
N GLY A 13 6.17 1.17 -2.17
CA GLY A 13 6.65 2.49 -2.60
C GLY A 13 6.20 2.91 -3.99
N LYS A 14 5.68 1.98 -4.80
CA LYS A 14 5.31 2.19 -6.20
C LYS A 14 3.79 2.28 -6.45
N SER A 15 2.98 2.07 -5.43
CA SER A 15 1.52 2.16 -5.55
C SER A 15 1.06 3.58 -5.87
N GLY A 16 -0.21 3.74 -6.27
CA GLY A 16 -0.82 5.06 -6.48
C GLY A 16 -1.18 5.80 -5.19
N GLY A 17 -1.02 5.16 -4.02
CA GLY A 17 -1.24 5.78 -2.71
C GLY A 17 -2.67 6.18 -2.38
N PHE A 18 -3.66 5.73 -3.16
CA PHE A 18 -5.08 6.02 -2.94
C PHE A 18 -5.63 5.27 -1.73
N LEU A 19 -6.46 5.97 -0.96
CA LEU A 19 -7.15 5.48 0.23
C LEU A 19 -8.64 5.79 0.08
N ALA A 20 -9.47 4.81 0.35
CA ALA A 20 -10.92 4.97 0.34
C ALA A 20 -11.51 4.40 1.63
N LEU A 21 -12.47 5.15 2.20
CA LEU A 21 -13.16 4.79 3.43
C LEU A 21 -14.11 3.60 3.22
N ASP A 22 -14.84 3.61 2.10
CA ASP A 22 -16.10 2.90 1.90
C ASP A 22 -16.12 2.03 0.64
N TRP A 23 -15.08 2.05 -0.20
CA TRP A 23 -15.03 1.24 -1.42
C TRP A 23 -15.04 -0.28 -1.18
N CYS A 24 -14.75 -0.72 0.04
CA CYS A 24 -14.84 -2.12 0.45
C CYS A 24 -16.10 -2.44 1.27
N ASP A 25 -17.03 -1.50 1.42
CA ASP A 25 -18.28 -1.76 2.13
C ASP A 25 -19.08 -2.86 1.45
N GLY A 26 -19.84 -3.62 2.25
CA GLY A 26 -20.55 -4.82 1.79
C GLY A 26 -19.64 -6.05 1.58
N SER A 27 -18.31 -5.89 1.71
CA SER A 27 -17.37 -7.02 1.73
C SER A 27 -16.88 -7.32 3.15
N ALA A 28 -16.25 -8.49 3.33
CA ALA A 28 -15.58 -8.86 4.58
C ALA A 28 -14.44 -7.88 4.97
N LEU A 29 -13.94 -7.08 4.03
CA LEU A 29 -12.85 -6.12 4.26
C LEU A 29 -13.34 -4.71 4.65
N GLY A 30 -14.65 -4.44 4.61
CA GLY A 30 -15.23 -3.12 4.92
C GLY A 30 -14.75 -2.53 6.26
N PRO A 31 -14.87 -3.27 7.39
CA PRO A 31 -14.40 -2.80 8.69
C PRO A 31 -12.90 -2.47 8.72
N LEU A 32 -12.08 -3.28 8.02
CA LEU A 32 -10.63 -3.07 7.94
C LEU A 32 -10.29 -1.82 7.12
N ALA A 33 -10.96 -1.60 5.99
CA ALA A 33 -10.78 -0.41 5.16
C ALA A 33 -11.12 0.87 5.95
N ARG A 34 -12.24 0.85 6.67
CA ARG A 34 -12.68 1.98 7.51
C ARG A 34 -11.69 2.28 8.64
N ALA A 35 -11.24 1.25 9.36
CA ALA A 35 -10.23 1.40 10.42
C ALA A 35 -8.90 1.91 9.86
N SER A 36 -8.45 1.36 8.73
CA SER A 36 -7.22 1.77 8.05
C SER A 36 -7.28 3.24 7.63
N PHE A 37 -8.40 3.67 7.05
CA PHE A 37 -8.57 5.05 6.60
C PHE A 37 -8.52 6.05 7.77
N ALA A 38 -9.21 5.76 8.86
CA ALA A 38 -9.15 6.58 10.08
C ALA A 38 -7.71 6.63 10.65
N LEU A 39 -7.00 5.49 10.64
CA LEU A 39 -5.63 5.40 11.09
C LEU A 39 -4.67 6.25 10.24
N HIS A 40 -4.82 6.29 8.91
CA HIS A 40 -3.97 7.14 8.06
C HIS A 40 -4.12 8.62 8.41
N GLY A 41 -5.34 9.08 8.66
CA GLY A 41 -5.60 10.46 9.10
C GLY A 41 -5.00 10.76 10.49
N LYS A 42 -5.04 9.80 11.41
CA LYS A 42 -4.39 9.91 12.73
C LYS A 42 -2.87 9.99 12.60
N LEU A 43 -2.25 9.06 11.87
CA LEU A 43 -0.80 9.01 11.65
C LEU A 43 -0.26 10.28 11.01
N ALA A 44 -1.03 10.90 10.10
CA ALA A 44 -0.62 12.14 9.44
C ALA A 44 -0.41 13.29 10.43
N ARG A 45 -1.12 13.28 11.56
CA ARG A 45 -0.94 14.26 12.64
C ARG A 45 0.15 13.85 13.62
N GLU A 46 0.31 12.55 13.88
CA GLU A 46 1.16 12.05 14.96
C GLU A 46 2.62 11.80 14.57
N LEU A 47 2.89 11.44 13.31
CA LEU A 47 4.24 11.07 12.90
C LEU A 47 5.16 12.26 12.62
N GLY A 48 4.60 13.46 12.43
CA GLY A 48 5.36 14.69 12.15
C GLY A 48 6.16 14.66 10.84
N ALA A 49 5.99 13.63 10.00
CA ALA A 49 6.66 13.48 8.72
C ALA A 49 5.72 13.88 7.57
N ASP A 50 6.23 14.63 6.60
CA ASP A 50 5.47 14.96 5.38
C ASP A 50 5.59 13.84 4.33
N TYR A 51 4.58 12.98 4.32
CA TYR A 51 4.35 11.98 3.27
C TYR A 51 3.16 12.33 2.38
N GLY A 52 2.76 13.60 2.33
CA GLY A 52 1.72 14.09 1.41
C GLY A 52 0.33 13.53 1.64
N TYR A 53 -0.02 13.19 2.89
CA TYR A 53 -1.40 12.83 3.22
C TYR A 53 -2.32 14.01 2.91
N ARG A 54 -3.29 13.77 2.03
CA ARG A 54 -4.32 14.76 1.71
C ARG A 54 -5.64 14.10 1.40
N ARG A 55 -6.71 14.74 1.86
CA ARG A 55 -8.09 14.44 1.47
C ARG A 55 -8.33 14.99 0.06
N LEU A 56 -9.12 14.30 -0.75
CA LEU A 56 -9.38 14.73 -2.12
C LEU A 56 -10.72 14.21 -2.63
N ASP A 57 -11.31 14.93 -3.57
CA ASP A 57 -12.44 14.44 -4.36
C ASP A 57 -11.95 13.48 -5.43
N THR A 58 -12.64 12.35 -5.58
CA THR A 58 -12.28 11.28 -6.53
C THR A 58 -13.41 11.09 -7.54
N PHE A 59 -13.06 11.08 -8.83
CA PHE A 59 -14.02 10.99 -9.92
C PHE A 59 -13.70 9.83 -10.86
N MET A 60 -14.74 9.32 -11.52
CA MET A 60 -14.63 8.48 -12.71
C MET A 60 -14.75 9.36 -13.95
N VAL A 61 -13.81 9.20 -14.88
CA VAL A 61 -13.78 9.97 -16.13
C VAL A 61 -13.63 9.00 -17.29
N ALA A 62 -14.48 9.18 -18.30
CA ALA A 62 -14.31 8.56 -19.61
C ALA A 62 -13.56 9.54 -20.52
N ALA A 63 -12.49 9.08 -21.17
CA ALA A 63 -11.72 9.89 -22.11
C ALA A 63 -11.32 9.05 -23.33
N ARG A 64 -10.98 9.70 -24.45
CA ARG A 64 -10.47 9.09 -25.67
C ARG A 64 -9.24 9.85 -26.15
N GLU A 65 -8.29 9.13 -26.73
CA GLU A 65 -7.08 9.73 -27.31
C GLU A 65 -7.42 10.61 -28.53
N ARG A 66 -8.39 10.20 -29.34
CA ARG A 66 -8.85 10.93 -30.53
C ARG A 66 -10.37 11.07 -30.53
N GLY A 67 -10.84 12.24 -30.97
CA GLY A 67 -12.25 12.60 -30.94
C GLY A 67 -12.78 12.89 -29.52
N GLY A 68 -14.08 13.11 -29.40
CA GLY A 68 -14.74 13.30 -28.11
C GLY A 68 -15.38 12.02 -27.59
N VAL A 69 -15.56 11.92 -26.27
CA VAL A 69 -16.53 10.99 -25.70
C VAL A 69 -17.92 11.60 -25.92
N SER A 70 -18.83 10.84 -26.53
CA SER A 70 -20.21 11.29 -26.76
C SER A 70 -20.97 11.41 -25.44
N GLY A 71 -21.77 12.46 -25.31
CA GLY A 71 -22.60 12.71 -24.12
C GLY A 71 -22.02 13.78 -23.20
N GLY A 72 -22.81 14.17 -22.20
CA GLY A 72 -22.41 15.15 -21.18
C GLY A 72 -21.97 14.49 -19.88
N HIS A 73 -21.44 15.30 -18.97
CA HIS A 73 -21.13 14.87 -17.60
C HIS A 73 -22.38 14.31 -16.91
N ARG A 74 -22.21 13.21 -16.17
CA ARG A 74 -23.30 12.58 -15.39
C ARG A 74 -23.38 13.10 -13.96
N VAL A 75 -22.32 13.75 -13.50
CA VAL A 75 -22.23 14.43 -12.20
C VAL A 75 -21.56 15.79 -12.42
N THR A 76 -21.60 16.67 -11.43
CA THR A 76 -20.90 17.96 -11.50
C THR A 76 -19.41 17.75 -11.72
N ALA A 77 -18.92 18.22 -12.87
CA ALA A 77 -17.51 18.11 -13.22
C ALA A 77 -16.68 19.15 -12.46
N PRO A 78 -15.47 18.80 -11.99
CA PRO A 78 -14.52 19.78 -11.48
C PRO A 78 -14.15 20.80 -12.54
N ARG A 79 -13.95 22.06 -12.14
CA ARG A 79 -13.65 23.17 -13.06
C ARG A 79 -12.35 23.01 -13.86
N TRP A 80 -11.42 22.21 -13.36
CA TRP A 80 -10.15 21.93 -14.02
C TRP A 80 -10.26 20.81 -15.08
N VAL A 81 -11.38 20.09 -15.14
CA VAL A 81 -11.65 19.14 -16.23
C VAL A 81 -12.19 19.94 -17.42
N ASP A 82 -11.34 20.14 -18.42
CA ASP A 82 -11.68 20.75 -19.69
C ASP A 82 -11.80 19.71 -20.82
N GLY A 83 -12.43 20.09 -21.93
CA GLY A 83 -12.36 19.37 -23.20
C GLY A 83 -12.94 17.95 -23.22
N ALA A 84 -12.13 16.99 -23.67
CA ALA A 84 -12.52 15.68 -24.22
C ALA A 84 -12.92 14.60 -23.19
N GLY A 85 -12.79 14.89 -21.89
CA GLY A 85 -13.14 13.98 -20.80
C GLY A 85 -14.57 14.18 -20.31
N VAL A 86 -15.31 13.09 -20.14
CA VAL A 86 -16.66 13.10 -19.56
C VAL A 86 -16.61 12.50 -18.16
N VAL A 87 -16.83 13.31 -17.12
CA VAL A 87 -17.05 12.83 -15.75
C VAL A 87 -18.32 11.99 -15.66
N THR A 88 -18.16 10.70 -15.39
CA THR A 88 -19.25 9.71 -15.37
C THR A 88 -19.70 9.34 -13.96
N GLY A 89 -18.94 9.69 -12.93
CA GLY A 89 -19.31 9.45 -11.54
C GLY A 89 -18.40 10.16 -10.54
N ALA A 90 -18.92 10.37 -9.34
CA ALA A 90 -18.15 10.75 -8.17
C ALA A 90 -17.92 9.49 -7.32
N LEU A 91 -16.66 9.09 -7.17
CA LEU A 91 -16.27 7.90 -6.39
C LEU A 91 -15.99 8.22 -4.93
N GLY A 92 -15.73 9.48 -4.61
CA GLY A 92 -15.48 9.91 -3.25
C GLY A 92 -15.28 11.40 -3.16
N SER A 93 -15.26 11.90 -1.92
CA SER A 93 -15.03 13.30 -1.60
C SER A 93 -13.87 13.44 -0.61
N THR A 94 -13.58 14.67 -0.23
CA THR A 94 -12.69 14.93 0.93
C THR A 94 -13.16 14.28 2.24
N GLU A 95 -14.37 13.72 2.31
CA GLU A 95 -14.88 12.94 3.45
C GLU A 95 -14.67 11.43 3.31
N THR A 96 -14.42 10.90 2.11
CA THR A 96 -14.34 9.44 1.88
C THR A 96 -13.08 8.98 1.14
N THR A 97 -12.30 9.89 0.55
CA THR A 97 -11.07 9.54 -0.19
C THR A 97 -9.86 10.41 0.15
N ALA A 98 -8.68 9.79 0.16
CA ALA A 98 -7.40 10.43 0.45
C ALA A 98 -6.27 9.83 -0.40
N GLN A 99 -5.11 10.47 -0.39
CA GLN A 99 -3.89 9.94 -0.97
C GLN A 99 -2.68 10.24 -0.10
N VAL A 100 -1.66 9.38 -0.18
CA VAL A 100 -0.31 9.57 0.37
C VAL A 100 0.75 9.35 -0.71
N HIS A 101 1.99 9.79 -0.48
CA HIS A 101 3.17 9.33 -1.22
C HIS A 101 3.68 8.02 -0.62
N PRO A 102 3.50 6.86 -1.28
CA PRO A 102 3.62 5.56 -0.60
C PRO A 102 5.03 5.24 -0.11
N ALA A 103 6.06 5.60 -0.87
CA ALA A 103 7.45 5.42 -0.47
C ALA A 103 7.76 6.25 0.79
N ARG A 104 7.36 7.53 0.81
CA ARG A 104 7.56 8.42 1.97
C ARG A 104 6.79 7.93 3.19
N PHE A 105 5.54 7.51 3.00
CA PHE A 105 4.70 6.97 4.08
C PHE A 105 5.32 5.70 4.69
N THR A 106 5.75 4.76 3.85
CA THR A 106 6.39 3.52 4.31
C THR A 106 7.68 3.81 5.09
N THR A 107 8.51 4.75 4.61
CA THR A 107 9.72 5.19 5.32
C THR A 107 9.38 5.84 6.66
N ALA A 108 8.40 6.75 6.71
CA ALA A 108 7.97 7.41 7.95
C ALA A 108 7.48 6.40 9.00
N LEU A 109 6.74 5.37 8.59
CA LEU A 109 6.33 4.29 9.50
C LEU A 109 7.53 3.53 10.07
N LEU A 110 8.51 3.20 9.23
CA LEU A 110 9.71 2.52 9.70
C LEU A 110 10.53 3.40 10.64
N ASP A 111 10.73 4.67 10.30
CA ASP A 111 11.49 5.60 11.13
C ASP A 111 10.84 5.77 12.50
N ALA A 112 9.51 5.88 12.54
CA ALA A 112 8.74 5.91 13.78
C ALA A 112 8.86 4.61 14.58
N ALA A 113 8.95 3.45 13.92
CA ALA A 113 9.18 2.16 14.59
C ALA A 113 10.63 2.06 15.12
N ARG A 114 11.63 2.56 14.37
CA ARG A 114 13.04 2.57 14.79
C ARG A 114 13.28 3.49 15.98
N ALA A 115 12.62 4.65 15.99
CA ALA A 115 12.60 5.56 17.14
C ALA A 115 12.05 4.90 18.42
N ARG A 116 11.25 3.83 18.28
CA ARG A 116 10.72 3.01 19.38
C ARG A 116 11.52 1.73 19.63
N GLY A 117 12.73 1.63 19.08
CA GLY A 117 13.66 0.52 19.33
C GLY A 117 13.60 -0.63 18.33
N SER A 118 12.79 -0.55 17.27
CA SER A 118 12.83 -1.60 16.25
C SER A 118 14.13 -1.55 15.43
N THR A 119 14.63 -2.71 15.02
CA THR A 119 15.83 -2.84 14.20
C THR A 119 15.49 -3.20 12.77
N LEU A 120 16.19 -2.61 11.81
CA LEU A 120 16.18 -3.02 10.41
C LEU A 120 17.49 -3.76 10.11
N ARG A 121 17.39 -4.97 9.59
CA ARG A 121 18.53 -5.72 9.04
C ARG A 121 18.31 -5.94 7.55
N LEU A 122 19.30 -5.56 6.74
CA LEU A 122 19.31 -5.96 5.34
C LEU A 122 19.77 -7.41 5.22
N GLY A 123 19.05 -8.22 4.46
CA GLY A 123 19.34 -9.63 4.26
C GLY A 123 18.21 -10.41 3.61
N VAL A 124 18.56 -11.54 3.00
CA VAL A 124 17.57 -12.48 2.44
C VAL A 124 17.23 -13.50 3.50
N VAL A 125 15.94 -13.62 3.84
CA VAL A 125 15.46 -14.77 4.61
C VAL A 125 15.47 -15.99 3.69
N GLU A 126 16.30 -16.97 4.03
CA GLU A 126 16.49 -18.21 3.27
C GLU A 126 15.50 -19.29 3.71
N GLU A 127 15.18 -19.31 5.00
CA GLU A 127 14.36 -20.34 5.64
C GLU A 127 13.74 -19.81 6.93
N VAL A 128 12.52 -20.27 7.23
CA VAL A 128 11.92 -20.17 8.57
C VAL A 128 12.27 -21.42 9.35
N ILE A 129 13.03 -21.25 10.44
CA ILE A 129 13.45 -22.35 11.31
C ILE A 129 12.27 -22.76 12.19
N GLN A 130 11.93 -24.04 12.13
CA GLN A 130 10.86 -24.64 12.93
C GLN A 130 11.40 -25.78 13.78
N ARG A 131 10.86 -25.91 15.00
CA ARG A 131 11.06 -27.07 15.89
C ARG A 131 9.69 -27.50 16.40
N ASP A 132 9.35 -28.77 16.21
CA ASP A 132 8.05 -29.34 16.58
C ASP A 132 6.85 -28.56 16.00
N GLY A 133 7.00 -28.07 14.77
CA GLY A 133 5.99 -27.26 14.08
C GLY A 133 5.88 -25.81 14.55
N ILE A 134 6.74 -25.37 15.48
CA ILE A 134 6.75 -24.01 16.02
C ILE A 134 7.91 -23.23 15.43
N ALA A 135 7.64 -22.03 14.91
CA ALA A 135 8.65 -21.09 14.45
C ALA A 135 9.58 -20.67 15.60
N ARG A 136 10.90 -20.68 15.35
CA ARG A 136 11.94 -20.30 16.32
C ARG A 136 12.92 -19.25 15.82
N GLY A 137 12.87 -18.92 14.54
CA GLY A 137 13.76 -17.94 13.95
C GLY A 137 13.80 -18.03 12.44
N VAL A 138 14.71 -17.28 11.84
CA VAL A 138 14.95 -17.27 10.41
C VAL A 138 16.43 -17.43 10.10
N ARG A 139 16.76 -18.06 8.98
CA ARG A 139 18.13 -18.16 8.48
C ARG A 139 18.43 -17.03 7.49
N ILE A 140 19.53 -16.32 7.72
CA ILE A 140 19.96 -15.16 6.93
C ILE A 140 21.48 -15.22 6.76
N GLY A 141 21.96 -15.42 5.53
CA GLY A 141 23.39 -15.47 5.24
C GLY A 141 24.10 -16.60 5.98
N GLY A 142 23.46 -17.77 6.08
CA GLY A 142 23.95 -18.93 6.82
C GLY A 142 23.87 -18.86 8.34
N ALA A 143 23.48 -17.72 8.94
CA ALA A 143 23.30 -17.58 10.38
C ALA A 143 21.82 -17.58 10.78
N THR A 144 21.52 -18.08 11.98
CA THR A 144 20.16 -18.03 12.55
C THR A 144 19.95 -16.72 13.32
N LEU A 145 18.82 -16.09 13.07
CA LEU A 145 18.26 -15.02 13.90
C LEU A 145 17.06 -15.61 14.66
N ASP A 146 17.22 -15.80 15.95
CA ASP A 146 16.18 -16.34 16.82
C ASP A 146 15.01 -15.36 16.98
N ALA A 147 13.79 -15.90 17.05
CA ALA A 147 12.56 -15.14 17.27
C ALA A 147 11.47 -16.03 17.87
N ASP A 148 10.71 -15.50 18.83
CA ASP A 148 9.56 -16.18 19.43
C ASP A 148 8.34 -16.21 18.50
N ALA A 149 8.25 -15.21 17.61
CA ALA A 149 7.19 -15.06 16.62
C ALA A 149 7.74 -14.50 15.31
N ILE A 150 7.16 -14.94 14.20
CA ILE A 150 7.55 -14.53 12.85
C ILE A 150 6.29 -14.05 12.11
N VAL A 151 6.35 -12.82 11.59
CA VAL A 151 5.32 -12.24 10.74
C VAL A 151 5.83 -12.19 9.31
N LEU A 152 5.11 -12.85 8.40
CA LEU A 152 5.44 -12.88 6.98
C LEU A 152 4.73 -11.73 6.26
N ALA A 153 5.47 -10.69 5.91
CA ALA A 153 4.97 -9.52 5.18
C ALA A 153 5.75 -9.29 3.87
N MET A 154 6.06 -10.38 3.16
CA MET A 154 7.02 -10.39 2.04
C MET A 154 6.36 -10.22 0.66
N GLY A 155 5.13 -9.69 0.60
CA GLY A 155 4.39 -9.50 -0.64
C GLY A 155 4.36 -10.77 -1.52
N PRO A 156 4.62 -10.65 -2.84
CA PRO A 156 4.58 -11.80 -3.76
C PRO A 156 5.71 -12.82 -3.54
N TRP A 157 6.70 -12.52 -2.70
CA TRP A 157 7.78 -13.45 -2.36
C TRP A 157 7.44 -14.38 -1.20
N THR A 158 6.31 -14.15 -0.51
CA THR A 158 5.93 -14.90 0.71
C THR A 158 5.91 -16.41 0.50
N THR A 159 5.22 -16.91 -0.53
CA THR A 159 5.14 -18.35 -0.81
C THR A 159 6.50 -18.95 -1.21
N GLN A 160 7.37 -18.18 -1.86
CA GLN A 160 8.69 -18.65 -2.31
C GLN A 160 9.72 -18.72 -1.18
N ALA A 161 9.65 -17.77 -0.24
CA ALA A 161 10.61 -17.63 0.85
C ALA A 161 10.37 -18.61 2.00
N VAL A 162 9.16 -19.17 2.12
CA VAL A 162 8.80 -20.04 3.23
C VAL A 162 8.39 -21.41 2.73
N ARG A 163 9.36 -22.09 2.10
CA ARG A 163 9.21 -23.46 1.61
C ARG A 163 8.90 -24.39 2.80
N GLY A 164 7.85 -25.19 2.68
CA GLY A 164 7.43 -26.15 3.72
C GLY A 164 6.24 -25.68 4.57
N LEU A 165 5.85 -24.40 4.53
CA LEU A 165 4.57 -23.98 5.10
C LEU A 165 3.45 -24.10 4.06
N ARG A 166 2.30 -24.62 4.49
CA ARG A 166 1.09 -24.70 3.66
C ARG A 166 0.38 -23.35 3.68
N LEU A 167 0.82 -22.44 2.80
CA LEU A 167 0.22 -21.12 2.63
C LEU A 167 -0.53 -21.05 1.29
N PRO A 168 -1.62 -20.27 1.20
CA PRO A 168 -2.22 -19.92 -0.08
C PRO A 168 -1.16 -19.28 -1.01
N PRO A 169 -1.22 -19.56 -2.32
CA PRO A 169 -0.27 -19.01 -3.26
C PRO A 169 -0.46 -17.48 -3.38
N VAL A 170 0.65 -16.74 -3.27
CA VAL A 170 0.67 -15.28 -3.49
C VAL A 170 1.55 -14.99 -4.69
N HIS A 171 1.03 -14.21 -5.64
CA HIS A 171 1.71 -13.89 -6.89
C HIS A 171 1.72 -12.38 -7.14
N GLY A 172 2.73 -11.92 -7.87
CA GLY A 172 2.78 -10.55 -8.34
C GLY A 172 1.99 -10.37 -9.63
N LEU A 173 1.21 -9.29 -9.72
CA LEU A 173 0.62 -8.82 -10.97
C LEU A 173 1.30 -7.53 -11.40
N LYS A 174 1.40 -7.32 -12.72
CA LYS A 174 1.95 -6.07 -13.26
C LYS A 174 0.94 -4.94 -13.08
N GLY A 175 1.39 -3.85 -12.49
CA GLY A 175 0.67 -2.58 -12.40
C GLY A 175 1.62 -1.43 -12.71
N TYR A 176 1.13 -0.39 -13.37
CA TYR A 176 1.93 0.76 -13.79
C TYR A 176 1.32 2.03 -13.22
N SER A 177 2.17 2.89 -12.70
CA SER A 177 1.84 4.26 -12.31
C SER A 177 2.74 5.19 -13.12
N VAL A 178 2.17 6.23 -13.72
CA VAL A 178 2.94 7.25 -14.44
C VAL A 178 2.84 8.54 -13.67
N THR A 179 3.99 9.15 -13.37
CA THR A 179 4.09 10.48 -12.79
C THR A 179 4.67 11.41 -13.83
N PHE A 180 3.96 12.48 -14.13
CA PHE A 180 4.48 13.56 -14.97
C PHE A 180 5.26 14.53 -14.09
N ALA A 181 6.42 14.98 -14.58
CA ALA A 181 7.10 16.11 -13.95
C ALA A 181 6.22 17.35 -14.11
N ALA A 182 6.05 18.10 -13.03
CA ALA A 182 5.35 19.38 -13.03
C ALA A 182 6.21 20.46 -13.69
#